data_AF-A0A2M6ZYN5-F1
#
_entry.id   AF-A0A2M6ZYN5-F1
#
_cell.length_a   1.000
_cell.length_b   1.000
_cell.length_c   1.000
_cell.angle_alpha   90.00
_cell.angle_beta   90.00
_cell.angle_gamma   90.00
#
_symmetry.space_group_name_H-M   'P 1'
#
loop_
_entity.id
_entity.type
_entity.pdbx_description
1 polymer ?
#
loop_
_entity_poly.entity_id
_entity_poly.type
_entity_poly.pdbx_seq_one_letter_code
_entity_poly.pdbx_strand_id
1 'polypeptide(L)'
;MSVQSNTPRIQELRRKTLTVILRRHPNACLTCHRRERCGPFDVCLRQVAVEDRCVVCPQNKNCDLQRAVDYIGVDELPAVYQTKRLPVRDDSPFFVRDSNFCILCERCVRVCEQVRGVKAIKFAYPCHEACPAGVDIPRYVRLIGRGRPGAALAVVREKVPFPGSLGRVCVHPCEQACQRGLEVDNPL
;
A
#
# COMPACT_ATOMS: atom_id res chain seq x y z
N MET A 1 20.48 26.64 -4.72
CA MET A 1 20.21 25.20 -4.89
C MET A 1 19.47 25.00 -6.20
N SER A 2 20.03 24.28 -7.18
CA SER A 2 19.37 23.96 -8.45
C SER A 2 18.79 22.55 -8.39
N VAL A 3 17.51 22.40 -8.73
CA VAL A 3 16.82 21.10 -8.74
C VAL A 3 16.59 20.67 -10.18
N GLN A 4 17.22 19.57 -10.59
CA GLN A 4 17.01 18.98 -11.91
C GLN A 4 16.07 17.78 -11.79
N SER A 5 14.81 17.96 -12.21
CA SER A 5 13.74 16.97 -12.04
C SER A 5 13.55 16.03 -13.24
N ASN A 6 14.26 16.26 -14.36
CA ASN A 6 14.12 15.53 -15.62
C ASN A 6 15.43 14.83 -16.06
N THR A 7 16.28 14.44 -15.12
CA THR A 7 17.49 13.68 -15.46
C THR A 7 17.14 12.21 -15.77
N PRO A 8 17.91 11.52 -16.64
CA PRO A 8 17.67 10.10 -16.95
C PRO A 8 17.62 9.21 -15.70
N ARG A 9 18.49 9.50 -14.72
CA ARG A 9 18.52 8.81 -13.43
C ARG A 9 17.21 8.94 -12.64
N ILE A 10 16.59 10.11 -12.64
CA ILE A 10 15.33 10.36 -11.92
C ILE A 10 14.17 9.69 -12.63
N GLN A 11 14.15 9.74 -13.96
CA GLN A 11 13.10 9.07 -14.74
C GLN A 11 13.14 7.55 -14.54
N GLU A 12 14.33 6.95 -14.55
CA GLU A 12 14.50 5.53 -14.26
C GLU A 12 14.01 5.15 -12.85
N LEU A 13 14.33 5.98 -11.85
CA LEU A 13 13.87 5.75 -10.48
C LEU A 13 12.33 5.83 -10.36
N ARG A 14 11.71 6.77 -11.07
CA ARG A 14 10.24 6.90 -11.14
C ARG A 14 9.60 5.66 -11.75
N ARG A 15 10.13 5.17 -12.88
CA ARG A 15 9.66 3.93 -13.53
C ARG A 15 9.72 2.75 -12.57
N LYS A 16 10.88 2.50 -11.96
CA LYS A 16 11.07 1.39 -11.00
C LYS A 16 10.08 1.45 -9.83
N THR A 17 9.90 2.64 -9.26
CA THR A 17 8.97 2.84 -8.14
C THR A 17 7.53 2.54 -8.55
N LEU A 18 7.13 2.98 -9.74
CA LEU A 18 5.80 2.77 -10.28
C LEU A 18 5.54 1.29 -10.59
N THR A 19 6.53 0.56 -11.13
CA THR A 19 6.42 -0.89 -11.35
C THR A 19 6.13 -1.65 -10.05
N VAL A 20 6.74 -1.26 -8.92
CA VAL A 20 6.47 -1.88 -7.61
C VAL A 20 5.01 -1.66 -7.18
N ILE A 21 4.46 -0.46 -7.42
CA ILE A 21 3.05 -0.17 -7.12
C ILE A 21 2.13 -1.04 -7.99
N LEU A 22 2.41 -1.13 -9.29
CA LEU A 22 1.60 -1.86 -10.26
C LEU A 22 1.65 -3.39 -10.08
N ARG A 23 2.68 -3.94 -9.42
CA ARG A 23 2.72 -5.38 -9.06
C ARG A 23 1.63 -5.79 -8.06
N ARG A 24 1.13 -4.86 -7.25
CA ARG A 24 0.11 -5.11 -6.21
C ARG A 24 -1.22 -4.42 -6.50
N HIS A 25 -1.42 -3.89 -7.71
CA HIS A 25 -2.63 -3.18 -8.10
C HIS A 25 -3.14 -3.72 -9.44
N PRO A 26 -4.46 -3.94 -9.61
CA PRO A 26 -5.03 -4.31 -10.90
C PRO A 26 -4.64 -3.32 -12.01
N ASN A 27 -3.86 -3.79 -12.98
CA ASN A 27 -3.25 -2.94 -14.01
C ASN A 27 -3.83 -3.17 -15.42
N ALA A 28 -4.90 -3.97 -15.54
CA ALA A 28 -5.56 -4.28 -16.80
C ALA A 28 -6.07 -3.04 -17.57
N CYS A 29 -6.35 -1.94 -16.86
CA CYS A 29 -6.71 -0.66 -17.45
C CYS A 29 -5.57 0.02 -18.24
N LEU A 30 -4.32 -0.40 -18.03
CA LEU A 30 -3.14 0.12 -18.72
C LEU A 30 -2.74 -0.73 -19.93
N THR A 31 -3.16 -2.00 -19.97
CA THR A 31 -2.75 -2.97 -21.02
C THR A 31 -3.74 -3.07 -22.17
N CYS A 32 -4.95 -2.54 -22.04
CA CYS A 32 -6.01 -2.70 -23.03
C CYS A 32 -5.87 -1.72 -24.21
N HIS A 33 -5.94 -2.22 -25.45
CA HIS A 33 -5.94 -1.39 -26.67
C HIS A 33 -7.13 -0.42 -26.76
N ARG A 34 -8.26 -0.70 -26.10
CA ARG A 34 -9.45 0.18 -26.06
C ARG A 34 -9.47 1.13 -24.87
N ARG A 35 -8.34 1.29 -24.16
CA ARG A 35 -8.23 2.14 -22.96
C ARG A 35 -8.79 3.55 -23.18
N GLU A 36 -8.65 4.11 -24.37
CA GLU A 36 -9.15 5.45 -24.69
C GLU A 36 -10.67 5.53 -24.82
N ARG A 37 -11.36 4.43 -25.10
CA ARG A 37 -12.78 4.41 -25.41
C ARG A 37 -13.68 3.85 -24.30
N CYS A 38 -13.15 3.00 -23.43
CA CYS A 38 -13.93 2.39 -22.34
C CYS A 38 -13.99 3.31 -21.11
N GLY A 39 -15.19 3.64 -20.66
CA GLY A 39 -15.50 4.31 -19.39
C GLY A 39 -15.89 3.35 -18.26
N PRO A 40 -16.21 3.89 -17.07
CA PRO A 40 -16.82 3.11 -16.00
C PRO A 40 -18.17 2.51 -16.43
N PHE A 41 -18.43 1.26 -16.04
CA PHE A 41 -19.68 0.50 -16.29
C PHE A 41 -19.98 0.09 -17.73
N ASP A 42 -19.06 0.33 -18.67
CA ASP A 42 -19.16 -0.23 -20.02
C ASP A 42 -19.06 -1.77 -20.02
N VAL A 43 -19.47 -2.40 -21.12
CA VAL A 43 -19.29 -3.85 -21.31
C VAL A 43 -17.83 -4.17 -21.66
N CYS A 44 -17.19 -4.98 -20.83
CA CYS A 44 -15.85 -5.49 -21.14
C CYS A 44 -15.94 -6.62 -22.16
N LEU A 45 -15.26 -6.46 -23.30
CA LEU A 45 -15.17 -7.49 -24.35
C LEU A 45 -13.98 -8.45 -24.17
N ARG A 46 -13.15 -8.26 -23.13
CA ARG A 46 -12.06 -9.19 -22.82
C ARG A 46 -12.61 -10.38 -22.04
N GLN A 47 -12.12 -11.57 -22.36
CA GLN A 47 -12.34 -12.77 -21.55
C GLN A 47 -11.37 -12.76 -20.36
N VAL A 48 -11.65 -11.90 -19.38
CA VAL A 48 -10.90 -11.78 -18.12
C VAL A 48 -11.84 -11.86 -16.93
N ALA A 49 -11.30 -12.16 -15.75
CA ALA A 49 -12.03 -12.18 -14.49
C ALA A 49 -12.69 -10.83 -14.22
N VAL A 50 -13.78 -10.79 -13.44
CA VAL A 50 -14.58 -9.58 -13.25
C VAL A 50 -13.76 -8.49 -12.55
N GLU A 51 -12.93 -8.89 -11.60
CA GLU A 51 -11.95 -8.07 -10.89
C GLU A 51 -10.87 -7.46 -11.79
N ASP A 52 -10.58 -8.08 -12.94
CA ASP A 52 -9.62 -7.61 -13.94
C ASP A 52 -10.23 -6.65 -14.97
N ARG A 53 -11.55 -6.43 -14.92
CA ARG A 53 -12.23 -5.58 -15.89
C ARG A 53 -12.03 -4.12 -15.51
N CYS A 54 -11.32 -3.37 -16.36
CA CYS A 54 -11.11 -1.93 -16.15
C CYS A 54 -12.40 -1.12 -16.02
N VAL A 55 -13.50 -1.59 -16.64
CA VAL A 55 -14.83 -0.97 -16.59
C VAL A 55 -15.49 -1.08 -15.21
N VAL A 56 -15.06 -2.02 -14.35
CA VAL A 56 -15.57 -2.15 -12.98
C VAL A 56 -14.92 -1.11 -12.05
N CYS A 57 -13.76 -0.57 -12.43
CA CYS A 57 -13.08 0.46 -11.64
C CYS A 57 -13.88 1.78 -11.66
N PRO A 58 -14.36 2.27 -10.51
CA PRO A 58 -15.14 3.52 -10.45
C PRO A 58 -14.34 4.76 -10.89
N GLN A 59 -13.01 4.68 -10.79
CA GLN A 59 -12.08 5.75 -11.14
C GLN A 59 -11.47 5.58 -12.53
N ASN A 60 -11.92 4.62 -13.35
CA ASN A 60 -11.41 4.50 -14.72
C ASN A 60 -11.60 5.84 -15.46
N LYS A 61 -10.58 6.30 -16.19
CA LYS A 61 -10.46 7.62 -16.83
C LYS A 61 -10.20 8.81 -15.90
N ASN A 62 -10.61 8.72 -14.64
CA ASN A 62 -10.39 9.76 -13.64
C ASN A 62 -9.31 9.39 -12.61
N CYS A 63 -8.49 8.38 -12.92
CA CYS A 63 -7.51 7.82 -11.99
C CYS A 63 -6.15 8.55 -12.05
N ASP A 64 -5.70 9.09 -10.92
CA ASP A 64 -4.37 9.70 -10.77
C ASP A 64 -3.23 8.74 -11.14
N LEU A 65 -3.39 7.45 -10.85
CA LEU A 65 -2.37 6.44 -11.15
C LEU A 65 -2.26 6.21 -12.66
N GLN A 66 -3.37 6.20 -13.39
CA GLN A 66 -3.37 6.13 -14.86
C GLN A 66 -2.62 7.33 -15.45
N ARG A 67 -2.93 8.54 -14.97
CA ARG A 67 -2.24 9.78 -15.41
C ARG A 67 -0.75 9.77 -15.10
N ALA A 68 -0.36 9.25 -13.92
CA ALA A 68 1.04 9.13 -13.55
C ALA A 68 1.80 8.15 -14.45
N VAL A 69 1.19 7.02 -14.82
CA VAL A 69 1.76 6.06 -15.78
C VAL A 69 1.94 6.69 -17.14
N ASP A 70 0.94 7.41 -17.65
CA ASP A 70 1.00 8.07 -18.96
C ASP A 70 2.10 9.14 -19.01
N TYR A 71 2.28 9.87 -17.90
CA TYR A 71 3.30 10.90 -17.81
C TYR A 71 4.72 10.35 -17.68
N ILE A 72 4.92 9.28 -16.90
CA ILE A 72 6.25 8.71 -16.63
C ILE A 72 6.70 7.76 -17.76
N GLY A 73 5.75 7.03 -18.35
CA GLY A 73 6.00 5.94 -19.30
C GLY A 73 6.61 4.72 -18.61
N VAL A 74 5.89 3.60 -18.55
CA VAL A 74 6.42 2.35 -17.99
C VAL A 74 6.66 1.38 -19.14
N ASP A 75 7.91 0.95 -19.32
CA ASP A 75 8.31 0.13 -20.47
C ASP A 75 7.80 -1.31 -20.33
N GLU A 76 7.78 -1.85 -19.11
CA GLU A 76 7.28 -3.20 -18.82
C GLU A 76 6.30 -3.19 -17.65
N LEU A 77 5.07 -3.62 -17.95
CA LEU A 77 4.08 -3.92 -16.94
C LEU A 77 4.27 -5.34 -16.42
N PRO A 78 4.10 -5.59 -15.12
CA PRO A 78 4.10 -6.95 -14.58
C PRO A 78 3.04 -7.80 -15.29
N ALA A 79 3.46 -8.95 -15.85
CA ALA A 79 2.57 -9.88 -16.54
C ALA A 79 1.46 -10.45 -15.63
N VAL A 80 1.77 -10.57 -14.34
CA VAL A 80 0.82 -10.98 -13.30
C VAL A 80 0.95 -10.00 -12.14
N TYR A 81 -0.17 -9.44 -11.71
CA TYR A 81 -0.24 -8.65 -10.48
C TYR A 81 -0.86 -9.51 -9.38
N GLN A 82 -0.41 -9.33 -8.14
CA GLN A 82 -0.96 -10.05 -7.00
C GLN A 82 -2.27 -9.38 -6.58
N THR A 83 -3.38 -10.08 -6.75
CA THR A 83 -4.68 -9.66 -6.19
C THR A 83 -4.63 -9.79 -4.67
N LYS A 84 -5.01 -8.73 -3.96
CA LYS A 84 -4.98 -8.73 -2.48
C LYS A 84 -6.12 -9.52 -1.86
N ARG A 85 -7.18 -9.80 -2.64
CA ARG A 85 -8.39 -10.56 -2.24
C ARG A 85 -8.89 -10.17 -0.84
N LEU A 86 -8.89 -8.88 -0.54
CA LEU A 86 -9.34 -8.34 0.74
C LEU A 86 -10.86 -8.19 0.72
N PRO A 87 -11.53 -8.40 1.86
CA PRO A 87 -12.96 -8.13 1.97
C PRO A 87 -13.25 -6.65 1.69
N VAL A 88 -14.27 -6.41 0.87
CA VAL A 88 -14.76 -5.05 0.60
C VAL A 88 -15.53 -4.59 1.83
N ARG A 89 -15.23 -3.37 2.29
CA ARG A 89 -15.89 -2.77 3.45
C ARG A 89 -17.01 -1.85 2.99
N ASP A 90 -18.24 -2.27 3.21
CA ASP A 90 -19.48 -1.54 2.93
C ASP A 90 -20.26 -1.20 4.21
N ASP A 91 -19.60 -1.31 5.36
CA ASP A 91 -20.16 -1.05 6.69
C ASP A 91 -20.54 0.42 6.94
N SER A 92 -20.05 1.33 6.11
CA SER A 92 -20.33 2.76 6.20
C SER A 92 -21.47 3.15 5.25
N PRO A 93 -22.49 3.90 5.73
CA PRO A 93 -23.57 4.38 4.87
C PRO A 93 -23.12 5.44 3.85
N PHE A 94 -21.90 5.97 3.97
CA PHE A 94 -21.42 7.09 3.13
C PHE A 94 -20.47 6.67 2.02
N PHE A 95 -19.70 5.59 2.20
CA PHE A 95 -18.72 5.18 1.21
C PHE A 95 -18.38 3.70 1.33
N VAL A 96 -18.22 3.06 0.18
CA VAL A 96 -17.63 1.72 0.08
C VAL A 96 -16.12 1.83 0.01
N ARG A 97 -15.44 1.03 0.81
CA ARG A 97 -13.99 1.00 0.89
C ARG A 97 -13.46 -0.33 0.38
N ASP A 98 -12.98 -0.31 -0.85
CA ASP A 98 -12.27 -1.42 -1.45
C ASP A 98 -10.75 -1.22 -1.35
N SER A 99 -10.09 -2.04 -0.53
CA SER A 99 -8.63 -1.98 -0.34
C SER A 99 -7.85 -2.75 -1.42
N ASN A 100 -8.54 -3.49 -2.30
CA ASN A 100 -7.92 -4.16 -3.44
C ASN A 100 -7.32 -3.14 -4.44
N PHE A 101 -7.93 -1.95 -4.57
CA PHE A 101 -7.41 -0.84 -5.38
C PHE A 101 -6.45 0.11 -4.65
N CYS A 102 -6.18 -0.13 -3.36
CA CYS A 102 -5.36 0.79 -2.57
C CYS A 102 -3.86 0.68 -2.93
N ILE A 103 -3.21 1.79 -3.28
CA ILE A 103 -1.74 1.82 -3.50
C ILE A 103 -0.94 2.27 -2.26
N LEU A 104 -1.57 2.28 -1.08
CA LEU A 104 -0.96 2.70 0.19
C LEU A 104 -0.39 4.14 0.19
N CYS A 105 -1.02 5.06 -0.56
CA CYS A 105 -0.60 6.46 -0.65
C CYS A 105 -0.87 7.32 0.61
N GLU A 106 -1.47 6.73 1.65
CA GLU A 106 -1.78 7.37 2.95
C GLU A 106 -2.74 8.57 2.91
N ARG A 107 -3.16 9.06 1.73
CA ARG A 107 -4.04 10.24 1.61
C ARG A 107 -5.28 10.16 2.50
N CYS A 108 -5.95 9.01 2.55
CA CYS A 108 -7.15 8.81 3.37
C CYS A 108 -6.86 8.80 4.88
N VAL A 109 -5.72 8.24 5.31
CA VAL A 109 -5.27 8.24 6.71
C VAL A 109 -4.97 9.68 7.15
N ARG A 110 -4.16 10.41 6.36
CA ARG A 110 -3.81 11.81 6.66
C ARG A 110 -5.02 12.71 6.74
N VAL A 111 -5.98 12.60 5.80
CA VAL A 111 -7.20 13.42 5.86
C VAL A 111 -8.04 13.09 7.10
N CYS A 112 -8.16 11.81 7.46
CA CYS A 112 -8.90 11.39 8.64
C CYS A 112 -8.28 11.94 9.95
N GLU A 113 -6.96 11.98 10.04
CA GLU A 113 -6.25 12.48 11.21
C GLU A 113 -6.11 14.01 11.21
N GLN A 114 -5.54 14.59 10.15
CA GLN A 114 -5.11 15.99 10.12
C GLN A 114 -6.25 16.96 9.81
N VAL A 115 -7.23 16.55 8.99
CA VAL A 115 -8.36 17.41 8.60
C VAL A 115 -9.57 17.14 9.48
N ARG A 116 -9.90 15.86 9.70
CA ARG A 116 -11.09 15.49 10.46
C ARG A 116 -10.82 15.33 11.97
N GLY A 117 -9.59 15.03 12.39
CA GLY A 117 -9.23 14.85 13.80
C GLY A 117 -9.70 13.52 14.43
N VAL A 118 -10.30 12.60 13.67
CA VAL A 118 -11.02 11.44 14.22
C VAL A 118 -10.14 10.20 14.35
N LYS A 119 -9.09 10.06 13.52
CA LYS A 119 -8.18 8.89 13.49
C LYS A 119 -8.88 7.52 13.33
N ALA A 120 -10.08 7.51 12.75
CA ALA A 120 -10.85 6.29 12.49
C ALA A 120 -10.22 5.39 11.41
N ILE A 121 -9.40 5.97 10.53
CA ILE A 121 -8.73 5.27 9.45
C ILE A 121 -7.24 5.16 9.76
N LYS A 122 -6.73 3.93 9.85
CA LYS A 122 -5.31 3.62 10.08
C LYS A 122 -4.85 2.50 9.13
N PHE A 123 -3.54 2.37 8.95
CA PHE A 123 -3.00 1.15 8.36
C PHE A 123 -3.16 -0.01 9.35
N ALA A 124 -3.65 -1.14 8.86
CA ALA A 124 -3.63 -2.37 9.63
C ALA A 124 -2.19 -2.90 9.64
N TYR A 125 -1.53 -2.81 10.79
CA TYR A 125 -0.31 -3.53 11.05
C TYR A 125 -0.66 -4.64 12.04
N PRO A 126 -0.89 -5.89 11.58
CA PRO A 126 -1.31 -6.98 12.45
C PRO A 126 -0.40 -7.12 13.68
N CYS A 127 0.91 -6.93 13.50
CA CYS A 127 1.87 -6.95 14.59
C CYS A 127 1.70 -5.82 15.62
N HIS A 128 1.33 -4.60 15.18
CA HIS A 128 1.05 -3.49 16.10
C HIS A 128 -0.24 -3.73 16.89
N GLU A 129 -1.28 -4.26 16.25
CA GLU A 129 -2.56 -4.56 16.91
C GLU A 129 -2.46 -5.75 17.88
N ALA A 130 -1.64 -6.75 17.55
CA ALA A 130 -1.37 -7.88 18.43
C ALA A 130 -0.51 -7.51 19.66
N CYS A 131 0.13 -6.34 19.66
CA CYS A 131 0.97 -5.92 20.77
C CYS A 131 0.12 -5.35 21.92
N PRO A 132 0.10 -6.00 23.10
CA PRO A 132 -0.67 -5.49 24.24
C PRO A 132 -0.13 -4.16 24.78
N ALA A 133 1.17 -3.90 24.59
CA ALA A 133 1.80 -2.64 24.95
C ALA A 133 1.61 -1.53 23.89
N GLY A 134 1.00 -1.84 22.73
CA GLY A 134 0.77 -0.89 21.64
C GLY A 134 2.06 -0.31 21.03
N VAL A 135 3.14 -1.09 21.03
CA VAL A 135 4.43 -0.67 20.47
C VAL A 135 4.37 -0.70 18.94
N ASP A 136 4.83 0.38 18.29
CA ASP A 136 4.96 0.47 16.82
C ASP A 136 6.08 -0.43 16.28
N ILE A 137 5.74 -1.71 16.16
CA ILE A 137 6.63 -2.78 15.71
C ILE A 137 7.16 -2.56 14.30
N PRO A 138 6.33 -2.25 13.29
CA PRO A 138 6.82 -1.94 11.95
C PRO A 138 7.86 -0.83 11.94
N ARG A 139 7.66 0.23 12.74
CA ARG A 139 8.55 1.39 12.77
C ARG A 139 9.90 1.06 13.41
N TYR A 140 9.94 0.42 14.58
CA TYR A 140 11.23 0.09 15.20
C TYR A 140 12.00 -0.97 14.38
N VAL A 141 11.32 -1.98 13.83
CA VAL A 141 11.96 -3.01 12.98
C VAL A 141 12.59 -2.38 11.73
N ARG A 142 11.89 -1.44 11.09
CA ARG A 142 12.42 -0.70 9.94
C ARG A 142 13.65 0.15 10.29
N LEU A 143 13.67 0.74 11.49
CA LEU A 143 14.82 1.51 11.98
C LEU A 143 16.03 0.62 12.27
N ILE A 144 15.81 -0.56 12.85
CA ILE A 144 16.86 -1.58 13.03
C ILE A 144 17.44 -2.01 11.68
N GLY A 145 16.57 -2.33 10.72
CA GLY A 145 17.00 -2.73 9.36
C GLY A 145 17.76 -1.64 8.59
N ARG A 146 17.67 -0.38 9.01
CA ARG A 146 18.45 0.76 8.48
C ARG A 146 19.72 1.06 9.30
N GLY A 147 20.10 0.19 10.24
CA GLY A 147 21.27 0.39 11.10
C GLY A 147 21.12 1.51 12.13
N ARG A 148 19.88 1.86 12.53
CA ARG A 148 19.59 2.94 13.50
C ARG A 148 18.98 2.40 14.80
N PRO A 149 19.73 1.63 15.61
CA PRO A 149 19.20 0.99 16.82
C PRO A 149 18.77 1.99 17.89
N GLY A 150 19.46 3.12 18.05
CA GLY A 150 19.08 4.16 19.03
C GLY A 150 17.72 4.79 18.71
N ALA A 151 17.42 5.04 17.43
CA ALA A 151 16.12 5.55 17.01
C ALA A 151 15.01 4.48 17.18
N ALA A 152 15.34 3.21 16.96
CA ALA A 152 14.41 2.11 17.21
C ALA A 152 14.05 2.01 18.69
N LEU A 153 15.04 2.11 19.58
CA LEU A 153 14.81 2.12 21.03
C LEU A 153 13.94 3.31 21.45
N ALA A 154 14.15 4.49 20.86
CA ALA A 154 13.33 5.67 21.13
C ALA A 154 11.86 5.42 20.80
N VAL A 155 11.55 4.76 19.68
CA VAL A 155 10.17 4.38 19.31
C VAL A 155 9.55 3.45 20.34
N VAL A 156 10.28 2.43 20.83
CA VAL A 156 9.77 1.53 21.87
C VAL A 156 9.49 2.30 23.17
N ARG A 157 10.37 3.25 23.52
CA ARG A 157 10.23 4.09 24.72
C ARG A 157 9.08 5.10 24.65
N GLU A 158 8.47 5.33 23.49
CA GLU A 158 7.23 6.13 23.38
C GLU A 158 6.08 5.49 24.17
N LYS A 159 6.08 4.16 24.33
CA LYS A 159 5.03 3.39 25.02
C LYS A 159 5.52 2.60 26.21
N VAL A 160 6.79 2.18 26.21
CA VAL A 160 7.34 1.25 27.21
C VAL A 160 8.52 1.92 27.93
N PRO A 161 8.33 2.37 29.19
CA PRO A 161 9.38 3.04 29.95
C PRO A 161 10.64 2.18 30.19
N PHE A 162 10.45 0.86 30.34
CA PHE A 162 11.51 -0.12 30.60
C PHE A 162 11.54 -1.24 29.54
N PRO A 163 12.07 -0.96 28.33
CA PRO A 163 12.08 -1.94 27.23
C PRO A 163 12.83 -3.24 27.56
N GLY A 164 13.89 -3.15 28.36
CA GLY A 164 14.70 -4.31 28.77
C GLY A 164 13.91 -5.32 29.60
N SER A 165 13.04 -4.85 30.49
CA SER A 165 12.16 -5.71 31.29
C SER A 165 11.07 -6.35 30.42
N LEU A 166 10.42 -5.55 29.56
CA LEU A 166 9.40 -6.07 28.65
C LEU A 166 9.98 -7.12 27.70
N GLY A 167 11.18 -6.90 27.16
CA GLY A 167 11.85 -7.84 26.27
C GLY A 167 12.07 -9.23 26.89
N ARG A 168 12.24 -9.32 28.21
CA ARG A 168 12.40 -10.61 28.91
C ARG A 168 11.10 -11.37 29.14
N VAL A 169 9.97 -10.66 29.23
CA VAL A 169 8.64 -11.26 29.46
C VAL A 169 7.78 -11.31 28.20
N CYS A 170 8.28 -10.77 27.09
CA CYS A 170 7.57 -10.72 25.82
C CYS A 170 7.29 -12.14 25.33
N VAL A 171 6.02 -12.43 25.06
CA VAL A 171 5.58 -13.71 24.47
C VAL A 171 5.51 -13.67 22.94
N HIS A 172 6.03 -12.60 22.34
CA HIS A 172 6.11 -12.41 20.89
C HIS A 172 4.77 -12.56 20.13
N PRO A 173 3.65 -11.96 20.62
CA PRO A 173 2.35 -12.07 19.94
C PRO A 173 2.37 -11.42 18.55
N CYS A 174 3.25 -10.44 18.36
CA CYS A 174 3.48 -9.78 17.10
C CYS A 174 4.08 -10.68 16.02
N GLU A 175 4.81 -11.74 16.39
CA GLU A 175 5.36 -12.72 15.46
C GLU A 175 4.27 -13.64 14.94
N GLN A 176 3.35 -14.06 15.81
CA GLN A 176 2.20 -14.90 15.45
C GLN A 176 1.25 -14.19 14.49
N ALA A 177 1.02 -12.88 14.70
CA ALA A 177 0.20 -12.07 13.82
C ALA A 177 0.96 -11.59 12.56
N CYS A 178 2.26 -11.86 12.44
CA CYS A 178 3.08 -11.31 11.36
C CYS A 178 2.75 -11.95 10.01
N GLN A 179 2.42 -11.13 9.02
CA GLN A 179 2.18 -11.60 7.64
C GLN A 179 3.47 -11.80 6.83
N ARG A 180 4.63 -11.36 7.36
CA ARG A 180 5.95 -11.59 6.74
C ARG A 180 6.31 -13.06 6.88
N GLY A 181 6.71 -13.71 5.77
CA GLY A 181 6.97 -15.16 5.70
C GLY A 181 5.73 -16.05 5.44
N LEU A 182 4.51 -15.52 5.63
CA LEU A 182 3.27 -16.23 5.24
C LEU A 182 2.83 -15.80 3.83
N GLU A 183 2.62 -14.50 3.63
CA GLU A 183 2.06 -13.95 2.39
C GLU A 183 3.00 -12.98 1.67
N VAL A 184 3.98 -12.40 2.39
CA VAL A 184 4.77 -11.25 1.89
C VAL A 184 6.16 -11.60 1.36
N ASP A 185 6.89 -12.49 2.06
CA ASP A 185 8.32 -12.76 1.81
C ASP A 185 8.58 -14.11 1.14
N ASN A 186 7.56 -14.96 0.97
CA ASN A 186 7.71 -16.18 0.16
C ASN A 186 7.95 -15.78 -1.30
N PRO A 187 8.99 -16.31 -1.96
CA PRO A 187 8.99 -16.30 -3.42
C PRO A 187 7.75 -17.06 -3.87
N LEU A 188 6.99 -16.46 -4.80
CA LEU A 188 5.95 -17.19 -5.53
C LEU A 188 6.60 -18.30 -6.36
#